data_AF-A0A974AVJ0-F1
#
_entry.id   AF-A0A974AVJ0-F1
#
_cell.length_a   1.000
_cell.length_b   1.000
_cell.length_c   1.000
_cell.angle_alpha   90.00
_cell.angle_beta   90.00
_cell.angle_gamma   90.00
#
_symmetry.space_group_name_H-M   'P 1'
#
loop_
_entity.id
_entity.type
_entity.pdbx_description
1 polymer ?
#
loop_
_entity_poly.entity_id
_entity_poly.type
_entity_poly.pdbx_seq_one_letter_code
_entity_poly.pdbx_strand_id
1 'polypeptide(L)' 'MSRPAPFPWDEAIGLGLGVLRLSPESFWRMTPREFAHALRAHGLGVVAPLTRTILGDLMRRYPDG' A
#
# COMPACT_ATOMS: atom_id res chain seq x y z
N MET A 1 -19.76 5.38 22.08
CA MET A 1 -19.27 4.74 20.83
C MET A 1 -18.71 5.84 19.94
N SER A 2 -17.45 5.79 19.49
CA SER A 2 -16.90 6.79 18.56
C SER A 2 -17.50 6.60 17.16
N ARG A 3 -17.83 7.70 16.49
CA ARG A 3 -18.31 7.67 15.10
C ARG A 3 -17.17 7.24 14.16
N PRO A 4 -17.43 6.40 13.14
CA PRO A 4 -16.41 6.07 12.16
C PRO A 4 -15.92 7.34 11.45
N ALA A 5 -14.62 7.40 11.19
CA ALA A 5 -14.02 8.45 10.39
C ALA A 5 -14.57 8.40 8.94
N PRO A 6 -14.67 9.55 8.27
CA PRO A 6 -15.00 9.58 6.84
C PRO A 6 -13.94 8.82 6.03
N PHE A 7 -14.34 8.31 4.87
CA PHE A 7 -13.42 7.65 3.95
C PHE A 7 -12.34 8.64 3.46
N PRO A 8 -11.05 8.25 3.43
CA PRO A 8 -9.96 9.14 3.06
C PRO A 8 -9.83 9.26 1.53
N TRP A 9 -10.62 10.15 0.93
CA TRP A 9 -10.65 10.33 -0.52
C TRP A 9 -9.32 10.79 -1.13
N ASP A 10 -8.61 11.71 -0.47
CA ASP A 10 -7.37 12.27 -0.98
C ASP A 10 -6.28 11.19 -1.16
N GLU A 11 -6.15 10.31 -0.16
CA GLU A 11 -5.21 9.18 -0.21
C GLU A 11 -5.62 8.14 -1.26
N ALA A 12 -6.91 7.80 -1.33
CA ALA A 12 -7.41 6.86 -2.33
C ALA A 12 -7.15 7.35 -3.77
N ILE A 13 -7.42 8.63 -4.05
CA ILE A 13 -7.21 9.24 -5.36
C ILE A 13 -5.71 9.34 -5.67
N GLY A 14 -4.88 9.75 -4.70
CA GLY A 14 -3.44 9.85 -4.87
C GLY A 14 -2.79 8.49 -5.17
N LEU A 15 -3.22 7.44 -4.47
CA LEU A 15 -2.77 6.08 -4.72
C LEU A 15 -3.25 5.57 -6.08
N GLY A 16 -4.54 5.77 -6.41
CA GLY A 16 -5.14 5.26 -7.65
C GLY A 16 -4.61 5.93 -8.92
N LEU A 17 -4.64 7.26 -8.97
CA LEU A 17 -4.27 8.01 -10.17
C LEU A 17 -2.76 8.33 -10.24
N GLY A 18 -2.12 8.50 -9.08
CA GLY A 18 -0.70 8.86 -9.00
C GLY A 18 0.22 7.64 -8.98
N VAL A 19 0.04 6.76 -8.00
CA VAL A 19 0.97 5.64 -7.77
C VAL A 19 0.68 4.45 -8.69
N LEU A 20 -0.56 3.98 -8.72
CA LEU A 20 -0.99 2.88 -9.59
C LEU A 20 -1.15 3.33 -11.05
N ARG A 21 -1.17 4.65 -11.32
CA ARG A 21 -1.36 5.25 -12.65
C ARG A 21 -2.57 4.71 -13.40
N LEU A 22 -3.67 4.43 -12.68
CA LEU A 22 -4.92 4.03 -13.31
C LEU A 22 -5.47 5.19 -14.13
N SER A 23 -6.14 4.88 -15.24
CA SER A 23 -6.98 5.88 -15.88
C SER A 23 -8.10 6.30 -14.90
N PRO A 24 -8.58 7.56 -14.96
CA PRO A 24 -9.69 7.99 -14.12
C PRO A 24 -10.91 7.08 -14.25
N GLU A 25 -11.21 6.60 -15.46
CA GLU A 25 -12.32 5.67 -15.68
C GLU A 25 -12.12 4.34 -14.95
N SER A 26 -10.94 3.72 -15.08
CA SER A 26 -10.66 2.45 -14.39
C SER A 26 -10.72 2.61 -12.87
N PHE A 27 -10.21 3.71 -12.33
CA PHE A 27 -10.29 4.01 -10.90
C PHE A 27 -11.73 4.17 -10.40
N TRP A 28 -12.59 4.89 -11.14
CA TRP A 28 -13.98 5.08 -10.72
C TRP A 28 -14.87 3.86 -10.96
N ARG A 29 -14.51 2.98 -11.89
CA ARG A 29 -15.25 1.73 -12.16
C ARG A 29 -14.86 0.59 -11.23
N MET A 30 -13.68 0.61 -10.64
CA MET A 30 -13.21 -0.50 -9.80
C MET A 30 -13.89 -0.49 -8.43
N THR A 31 -14.04 -1.67 -7.86
CA THR A 31 -14.53 -1.85 -6.49
C THR A 31 -13.41 -1.56 -5.46
N PRO A 32 -13.76 -1.17 -4.22
CA PRO A 32 -12.77 -1.02 -3.14
C PRO A 32 -11.94 -2.29 -2.88
N ARG A 33 -12.53 -3.47 -3.11
CA ARG A 33 -11.83 -4.75 -2.96
C ARG A 33 -10.75 -4.93 -4.02
N GLU A 34 -11.07 -4.65 -5.28
CA GLU A 34 -10.10 -4.67 -6.39
C GLU A 34 -9.00 -3.64 -6.15
N PHE A 35 -9.35 -2.45 -5.67
CA PHE A 35 -8.38 -1.43 -5.31
C PHE A 35 -7.41 -1.91 -4.24
N ALA A 36 -7.91 -2.54 -3.16
CA ALA A 36 -7.07 -3.12 -2.12
C ALA A 36 -6.16 -4.25 -2.64
N HIS A 37 -6.57 -5.01 -3.66
CA HIS A 37 -5.71 -5.99 -4.31
C HIS A 37 -4.62 -5.33 -5.17
N ALA A 38 -4.97 -4.28 -5.93
CA ALA A 38 -4.02 -3.53 -6.74
C ALA A 38 -2.92 -2.88 -5.87
N LEU A 39 -3.30 -2.29 -4.73
CA LEU A 39 -2.35 -1.76 -3.76
C LEU A 39 -1.37 -2.84 -3.26
N ARG A 40 -1.88 -3.99 -2.82
CA ARG A 40 -1.04 -5.10 -2.34
C ARG A 40 -0.08 -5.61 -3.42
N ALA A 41 -0.52 -5.67 -4.67
CA ALA A 41 0.33 -6.06 -5.80
C ALA A 41 1.47 -5.07 -6.06
N HIS A 42 1.32 -3.80 -5.65
CA HIS A 42 2.37 -2.78 -5.68
C HIS A 42 3.16 -2.68 -4.37
N GLY A 43 3.02 -3.65 -3.46
CA GLY A 43 3.67 -3.63 -2.15
C GLY A 43 3.13 -2.55 -1.21
N LEU A 44 2.01 -1.91 -1.56
CA LEU A 44 1.33 -0.90 -0.76
C LEU A 44 0.24 -1.59 0.07
N GLY A 45 0.24 -1.33 1.37
CA GLY A 45 -0.66 -1.98 2.32
C GLY A 45 0.08 -2.35 3.59
N VAL A 46 -0.43 -3.33 4.33
CA VAL A 46 0.22 -3.80 5.57
C VAL A 46 1.55 -4.43 5.22
N VAL A 47 2.61 -3.63 5.19
CA VAL A 47 3.98 -4.10 5.25
C VAL A 47 4.14 -4.69 6.64
N ALA A 48 4.33 -6.01 6.72
CA ALA A 48 4.66 -6.63 7.99
C ALA A 48 5.88 -5.88 8.58
N PRO A 49 5.86 -5.51 9.88
CA PRO A 49 6.99 -4.84 10.49
C PRO A 49 8.28 -5.62 10.22
N LEU A 50 9.37 -4.91 9.92
CA LEU A 50 10.67 -5.53 9.73
C LEU A 50 11.00 -6.39 10.97
N THR A 51 11.15 -7.70 10.77
CA THR A 51 11.45 -8.59 11.89
C THR A 51 12.94 -8.56 12.20
N ARG A 52 13.31 -8.90 13.45
CA ARG A 52 14.71 -9.06 13.84
C ARG A 52 15.45 -10.09 12.97
N THR A 53 14.75 -11.14 12.55
CA THR A 53 15.29 -12.16 11.64
C THR A 53 15.65 -11.56 10.28
N ILE A 54 14.71 -10.86 9.64
CA ILE A 54 14.94 -10.23 8.32
C ILE A 54 16.06 -9.18 8.41
N LEU A 55 16.09 -8.38 9.48
CA LEU A 55 17.18 -7.43 9.72
C LEU A 55 18.54 -8.14 9.84
N GLY A 56 18.62 -9.22 10.60
CA GLY A 56 19.85 -10.01 10.74
C GLY A 56 20.31 -10.66 9.44
N ASP A 57 19.39 -11.11 8.59
CA ASP A 57 19.70 -11.61 7.25
C ASP A 57 20.27 -10.52 6.35
N LEU A 58 19.70 -9.30 6.41
CA LEU A 58 20.18 -8.15 5.64
C LEU A 58 21.60 -7.74 6.07
N MET A 59 21.87 -7.65 7.38
CA MET A 59 23.20 -7.30 7.90
C MET A 59 24.28 -8.32 7.49
N ARG A 60 23.93 -9.62 7.43
CA ARG A 60 24.85 -10.65 6.93
C ARG A 60 25.09 -10.54 5.43
N ARG A 61 24.06 -10.17 4.66
CA ARG A 61 24.12 -10.10 3.20
C ARG A 61 24.81 -8.83 2.70
N TYR A 62 24.68 -7.74 3.45
CA TYR A 62 25.26 -6.44 3.15
C TYR A 62 26.03 -5.95 4.38
N PRO A 63 27.25 -6.49 4.62
CA PRO A 63 28.07 -6.04 5.72
C PRO A 63 28.61 -4.63 5.45
N ASP A 64 28.32 -3.70 6.35
CA ASP A 64 28.85 -2.34 6.32
C ASP A 64 30.29 -2.38 6.87
N GLY A 65 31.25 -2.61 5.97
CA GLY A 65 32.70 -2.58 6.25
C GLY A 65 33.26 -1.17 6.34
#